data_AF-F3ZZG6-F1
#
_entry.id   AF-F3ZZG6-F1
#
_cell.length_a   1.000
_cell.length_b   1.000
_cell.length_c   1.000
_cell.angle_alpha   90.00
_cell.angle_beta   90.00
_cell.angle_gamma   90.00
#
_symmetry.space_group_name_H-M   'P 1'
#
loop_
_entity.id
_entity.type
_entity.pdbx_description
1 polymer ?
#
loop_
_entity_poly.entity_id
_entity_poly.type
_entity_poly.pdbx_seq_one_letter_code
_entity_poly.pdbx_strand_id
1 'polypeptide(L)'
;MGRKVSDGLSVRVTVPASTVVEQGKFYVLDGFFGMAIQSVTTGAGETAPVILNIEQAEYETSQITTADAFSKGDKVYWNASTKLLTTQANADASGNPQNRPVGRVTVAKDANNVIWFVLGPQVQAHA
;
A
#
# COMPACT_ATOMS: atom_id res chain seq x y z
N MET A 1 3.06 -31.32 -5.93
CA MET A 1 3.41 -30.76 -7.26
C MET A 1 2.96 -29.32 -7.32
N GLY A 2 3.84 -28.39 -7.69
CA GLY A 2 3.51 -26.97 -7.90
C GLY A 2 3.72 -26.58 -9.36
N ARG A 3 2.97 -25.59 -9.85
CA ARG A 3 3.17 -24.98 -11.18
C ARG A 3 3.07 -23.46 -11.07
N LYS A 4 3.78 -22.74 -11.94
CA LYS A 4 3.57 -21.30 -12.11
C LYS A 4 2.15 -21.07 -12.65
N VAL A 5 1.41 -20.15 -12.03
CA VAL A 5 0.04 -19.79 -12.44
C VAL A 5 0.00 -18.39 -13.05
N SER A 6 0.81 -17.47 -12.52
CA SER A 6 0.85 -16.07 -12.92
C SER A 6 2.19 -15.46 -12.48
N ASP A 7 2.55 -14.31 -13.05
CA ASP A 7 3.65 -13.46 -12.56
C ASP A 7 3.29 -12.70 -11.28
N GLY A 8 2.03 -12.78 -10.83
CA GLY A 8 1.60 -12.21 -9.56
C GLY A 8 1.58 -10.68 -9.55
N LEU A 9 1.37 -10.06 -10.71
CA LEU A 9 1.30 -8.59 -10.84
C LEU A 9 0.02 -8.02 -10.20
N SER A 10 -1.04 -8.81 -10.12
CA SER A 10 -2.28 -8.46 -9.44
C SER A 10 -2.80 -9.63 -8.62
N VAL A 11 -3.54 -9.32 -7.57
CA VAL A 11 -4.15 -10.32 -6.69
C VAL A 11 -5.61 -9.97 -6.43
N ARG A 12 -6.48 -10.99 -6.44
CA ARG A 12 -7.86 -10.87 -5.97
C ARG A 12 -7.88 -11.06 -4.46
N VAL A 13 -8.43 -10.08 -3.76
CA VAL A 13 -8.55 -10.05 -2.28
C VAL A 13 -9.99 -9.78 -1.87
N THR A 14 -10.29 -10.01 -0.60
CA THR A 14 -11.61 -9.85 0.00
C THR A 14 -11.74 -8.48 0.62
N VAL A 15 -12.79 -7.74 0.24
CA VAL A 15 -13.21 -6.52 0.92
C VAL A 15 -14.13 -6.92 2.07
N PRO A 16 -13.80 -6.54 3.33
CA PRO A 16 -14.63 -6.86 4.49
C PRO A 16 -15.95 -6.06 4.46
N ALA A 17 -16.88 -6.39 5.36
CA ALA A 17 -18.15 -5.69 5.48
C ALA A 17 -17.99 -4.19 5.81
N SER A 18 -19.00 -3.40 5.42
CA SER A 18 -19.08 -1.97 5.71
C SER A 18 -17.84 -1.18 5.28
N THR A 19 -17.27 -1.51 4.12
CA THR A 19 -16.02 -0.94 3.63
C THR A 19 -16.21 -0.32 2.24
N VAL A 20 -15.57 0.83 2.03
CA VAL A 20 -15.47 1.48 0.71
C VAL A 20 -14.02 1.39 0.25
N VAL A 21 -13.81 0.76 -0.90
CA VAL A 21 -12.55 0.72 -1.63
C VAL A 21 -12.73 1.56 -2.89
N GLU A 22 -11.82 2.50 -3.09
CA GLU A 22 -11.84 3.43 -4.21
C GLU A 22 -10.71 3.07 -5.18
N GLN A 23 -11.02 3.07 -6.46
CA GLN A 23 -10.03 2.92 -7.53
C GLN A 23 -8.92 3.98 -7.39
N GLY A 24 -7.67 3.56 -7.63
CA GLY A 24 -6.50 4.44 -7.58
C GLY A 24 -5.93 4.66 -6.19
N LYS A 25 -6.57 4.16 -5.13
CA LYS A 25 -6.04 4.19 -3.77
C LYS A 25 -5.34 2.89 -3.38
N PHE A 26 -4.39 3.01 -2.47
CA PHE A 26 -3.66 1.91 -1.86
C PHE A 26 -4.36 1.39 -0.62
N TYR A 27 -4.30 0.07 -0.46
CA TYR A 27 -4.92 -0.66 0.65
C TYR A 27 -4.03 -1.80 1.12
N VAL A 28 -4.25 -2.23 2.37
CA VAL A 28 -3.83 -3.55 2.84
C VAL A 28 -5.08 -4.40 3.03
N LEU A 29 -5.24 -5.45 2.22
CA LEU A 29 -6.35 -6.40 2.29
C LEU A 29 -5.79 -7.82 2.14
N ASP A 30 -6.28 -8.76 2.95
CA ASP A 30 -5.78 -10.14 3.03
C ASP A 30 -4.23 -10.24 3.18
N GLY A 31 -3.61 -9.23 3.79
CA GLY A 31 -2.16 -9.16 3.98
C GLY A 31 -1.33 -8.63 2.79
N PHE A 32 -1.97 -8.35 1.65
CA PHE A 32 -1.34 -7.74 0.47
C PHE A 32 -1.46 -6.23 0.49
N PHE A 33 -0.39 -5.52 0.15
CA PHE A 33 -0.39 -4.08 -0.07
C PHE A 33 -0.38 -3.77 -1.56
N GLY A 34 -1.35 -3.01 -2.05
CA GLY A 34 -1.40 -2.66 -3.47
C GLY A 34 -2.45 -1.61 -3.78
N MET A 35 -2.45 -1.15 -5.04
CA MET A 35 -3.41 -0.16 -5.54
C MET A 35 -4.67 -0.85 -6.04
N ALA A 36 -5.84 -0.43 -5.58
CA ALA A 36 -7.11 -0.92 -6.10
C ALA A 36 -7.32 -0.43 -7.54
N ILE A 37 -7.55 -1.35 -8.47
CA ILE A 37 -7.79 -1.02 -9.88
C ILE A 37 -9.28 -0.85 -10.22
N GLN A 38 -10.15 -0.99 -9.22
CA GLN A 38 -11.61 -0.83 -9.34
C GLN A 38 -12.17 -0.41 -7.97
N SER A 39 -13.30 0.30 -7.98
CA SER A 39 -14.02 0.66 -6.75
C SER A 39 -14.98 -0.46 -6.34
N VAL A 40 -15.12 -0.67 -5.03
CA VAL A 40 -16.03 -1.67 -4.43
C VAL A 40 -16.60 -1.08 -3.13
N THR A 41 -17.90 -1.22 -2.91
CA THR A 41 -18.56 -0.88 -1.66
C THR A 41 -19.28 -2.10 -1.12
N THR A 42 -19.09 -2.42 0.16
CA THR A 42 -19.77 -3.52 0.85
C THR A 42 -20.72 -2.99 1.92
N GLY A 43 -21.91 -3.58 2.02
CA GLY A 43 -22.85 -3.32 3.11
C GLY A 43 -22.52 -4.08 4.40
N ALA A 44 -23.41 -3.96 5.39
CA ALA A 44 -23.29 -4.70 6.63
C ALA A 44 -23.46 -6.22 6.39
N GLY A 45 -22.49 -7.01 6.86
CA GLY A 45 -22.49 -8.47 6.67
C GLY A 45 -22.10 -8.95 5.26
N GLU A 46 -21.82 -8.04 4.34
CA GLU A 46 -21.44 -8.37 2.96
C GLU A 46 -19.93 -8.37 2.77
N THR A 47 -19.43 -9.23 1.90
CA THR A 47 -18.04 -9.16 1.42
C THR A 47 -18.05 -9.19 -0.09
N ALA A 48 -17.02 -8.62 -0.71
CA ALA A 48 -16.90 -8.60 -2.16
C ALA A 48 -15.43 -8.71 -2.58
N PRO A 49 -15.12 -9.31 -3.74
CA PRO A 49 -13.76 -9.34 -4.24
C PRO A 49 -13.36 -7.98 -4.83
N VAL A 50 -12.10 -7.59 -4.61
CA VAL A 50 -11.45 -6.49 -5.33
C VAL A 50 -10.10 -6.96 -5.87
N ILE A 51 -9.62 -6.32 -6.93
CA ILE A 51 -8.28 -6.58 -7.46
C ILE A 51 -7.33 -5.47 -6.99
N LEU A 52 -6.21 -5.88 -6.37
CA LEU A 52 -5.09 -4.99 -6.08
C LEU A 52 -3.99 -5.24 -7.11
N ASN A 53 -3.48 -4.18 -7.74
CA ASN A 53 -2.21 -4.20 -8.44
C ASN A 53 -1.08 -4.18 -7.40
N ILE A 54 -0.25 -5.20 -7.44
CA ILE A 54 0.87 -5.44 -6.52
C ILE A 54 2.20 -5.55 -7.27
N GLU A 55 2.21 -5.18 -8.56
CA GLU A 55 3.39 -5.16 -9.39
C GLU A 55 4.46 -4.27 -8.77
N GLN A 56 5.71 -4.74 -8.82
CA GLN A 56 6.87 -3.99 -8.35
C GLN A 56 7.27 -2.91 -9.37
N ALA A 57 6.41 -1.90 -9.52
CA ALA A 57 6.55 -0.77 -10.43
C ALA A 57 6.61 0.56 -9.66
N GLU A 58 6.86 1.64 -10.40
CA GLU A 58 6.68 3.00 -9.90
C GLU A 58 5.20 3.39 -9.95
N TYR A 59 4.74 4.02 -8.88
CA TYR A 59 3.38 4.55 -8.77
C TYR A 59 3.44 6.02 -8.38
N GLU A 60 2.58 6.81 -9.03
CA GLU A 60 2.28 8.18 -8.64
C GLU A 60 1.11 8.20 -7.65
N THR A 61 1.22 8.96 -6.55
CA THR A 61 0.12 9.07 -5.60
C THR A 61 0.21 10.33 -4.73
N SER A 62 -0.96 10.80 -4.30
CA SER A 62 -1.15 11.81 -3.24
C SER A 62 -1.70 11.24 -1.93
N GLN A 63 -1.82 9.90 -1.81
CA GLN A 63 -2.29 9.24 -0.59
C GLN A 63 -1.19 9.17 0.48
N ILE A 64 -0.75 10.34 0.93
CA ILE A 64 0.40 10.52 1.80
C ILE A 64 0.05 11.37 3.02
N THR A 65 0.82 11.23 4.09
CA THR A 65 0.84 12.17 5.21
C THR A 65 1.55 13.44 4.74
N THR A 66 0.79 14.50 4.44
CA THR A 66 1.30 15.73 3.81
C THR A 66 2.35 16.48 4.66
N ALA A 67 2.39 16.24 5.97
CA ALA A 67 3.41 16.79 6.87
C ALA A 67 4.80 16.17 6.67
N ASP A 68 4.89 14.94 6.16
CA ASP A 68 6.16 14.27 5.90
C ASP A 68 6.84 14.84 4.64
N ALA A 69 8.17 14.82 4.59
CA ALA A 69 8.94 15.41 3.50
C ALA A 69 8.92 14.57 2.21
N PHE A 70 9.02 13.24 2.31
CA PHE A 70 9.18 12.30 1.19
C PHE A 70 10.26 12.75 0.19
N SER A 71 11.50 12.78 0.64
CA SER A 71 12.66 13.02 -0.23
C SER A 71 12.96 11.80 -1.10
N LYS A 72 13.59 12.01 -2.26
CA LYS A 72 14.03 10.91 -3.13
C LYS A 72 14.92 9.94 -2.35
N GLY A 73 14.60 8.65 -2.40
CA GLY A 73 15.32 7.61 -1.68
C GLY A 73 14.76 7.30 -0.28
N ASP A 74 13.82 8.08 0.26
CA ASP A 74 13.20 7.79 1.55
C ASP A 74 12.44 6.46 1.51
N LYS A 75 12.47 5.74 2.63
CA LYS A 75 11.60 4.56 2.81
C LYS A 75 10.17 5.03 2.94
N VAL A 76 9.25 4.31 2.29
CA VAL A 76 7.82 4.54 2.39
C VAL A 76 7.21 3.44 3.25
N TYR A 77 6.35 3.85 4.17
CA TYR A 77 5.63 2.98 5.08
C TYR A 77 4.12 3.20 4.96
N TRP A 78 3.34 2.16 5.21
CA TRP A 78 1.89 2.22 5.32
C TRP A 78 1.48 2.38 6.77
N ASN A 79 0.76 3.45 7.08
CA ASN A 79 0.14 3.66 8.37
C ASN A 79 -1.29 3.09 8.36
N ALA A 80 -1.49 1.98 9.06
CA ALA A 80 -2.79 1.30 9.09
C ALA A 80 -3.88 2.10 9.84
N SER A 81 -3.53 3.06 10.68
CA SER A 81 -4.48 3.89 11.42
C SER A 81 -5.00 5.05 10.56
N THR A 82 -4.11 5.75 9.86
CA THR A 82 -4.49 6.89 9.00
C THR A 82 -4.86 6.49 7.58
N LYS A 83 -4.49 5.27 7.15
CA LYS A 83 -4.63 4.78 5.77
C LYS A 83 -3.89 5.65 4.75
N LEU A 84 -2.75 6.22 5.18
CA LEU A 84 -1.87 7.05 4.36
C LEU A 84 -0.45 6.47 4.34
N LEU A 85 0.28 6.78 3.28
CA LEU A 85 1.71 6.55 3.22
C LEU A 85 2.44 7.57 4.11
N THR A 86 3.54 7.15 4.71
CA THR A 86 4.35 7.98 5.61
C THR A 86 5.82 7.61 5.49
N THR A 87 6.73 8.53 5.83
CA THR A 87 8.17 8.22 5.99
C THR A 87 8.49 7.72 7.39
N GLN A 88 7.52 7.71 8.30
CA GLN A 88 7.70 7.28 9.68
C GLN A 88 7.53 5.77 9.82
N ALA A 89 8.60 5.09 10.23
CA ALA A 89 8.56 3.68 10.62
C ALA A 89 7.64 3.41 11.83
N ASN A 90 7.47 4.41 12.71
CA ASN A 90 6.78 4.30 14.00
C ASN A 90 7.34 3.14 14.85
N ALA A 91 8.64 3.18 15.15
CA ALA A 91 9.31 2.09 15.84
C ALA A 91 8.79 1.90 17.28
N ASP A 92 8.64 0.64 17.71
CA ASP A 92 8.41 0.31 19.12
C ASP A 92 9.67 0.55 19.98
N ALA A 93 9.58 0.30 21.29
CA ALA A 93 10.71 0.43 22.21
C ALA A 93 11.90 -0.50 21.90
N SER A 94 11.70 -1.53 21.07
CA SER A 94 12.73 -2.47 20.60
C SER A 94 13.27 -2.10 19.21
N GLY A 95 12.78 -1.02 18.60
CA GLY A 95 13.24 -0.53 17.30
C GLY A 95 12.50 -1.13 16.10
N ASN A 96 11.48 -1.98 16.31
CA ASN A 96 10.76 -2.62 15.21
C ASN A 96 9.74 -1.66 14.59
N PRO A 97 9.70 -1.50 13.26
CA PRO A 97 8.75 -0.62 12.60
C PRO A 97 7.32 -1.14 12.79
N GLN A 98 6.44 -0.34 13.40
CA GLN A 98 5.01 -0.69 13.51
C GLN A 98 4.25 -0.39 12.21
N ASN A 99 4.69 0.63 11.46
CA ASN A 99 4.15 0.85 10.12
C ASN A 99 4.82 -0.11 9.14
N ARG A 100 4.02 -0.75 8.28
CA ARG A 100 4.52 -1.73 7.31
C ARG A 100 5.37 -1.01 6.25
N PRO A 101 6.64 -1.39 6.01
CA PRO A 101 7.38 -0.89 4.84
C PRO A 101 6.67 -1.25 3.52
N VAL A 102 6.60 -0.35 2.56
CA VAL A 102 5.88 -0.63 1.30
C VAL A 102 6.60 -0.19 0.05
N GLY A 103 7.72 0.52 0.18
CA GLY A 103 8.49 0.94 -0.98
C GLY A 103 9.54 1.98 -0.68
N ARG A 104 9.98 2.67 -1.73
CA ARG A 104 10.96 3.74 -1.65
C ARG A 104 10.62 4.86 -2.64
N VAL A 105 10.75 6.10 -2.20
CA VAL A 105 10.48 7.28 -3.02
C VAL A 105 11.47 7.36 -4.18
N THR A 106 10.96 7.58 -5.39
CA THR A 106 11.75 7.73 -6.62
C THR A 106 11.71 9.15 -7.16
N VAL A 107 10.60 9.87 -6.96
CA VAL A 107 10.45 11.32 -7.16
C VAL A 107 9.91 11.95 -5.88
N ALA A 108 10.61 12.98 -5.41
CA ALA A 108 10.29 13.66 -4.16
C ALA A 108 8.91 14.35 -4.24
N LYS A 109 8.32 14.60 -3.07
CA LYS A 109 7.02 15.28 -2.97
C LYS A 109 7.05 16.64 -3.66
N ASP A 110 6.09 16.86 -4.54
CA ASP A 110 5.92 18.13 -5.23
C ASP A 110 5.03 19.12 -4.46
N ALA A 111 4.78 20.30 -5.04
CA ALA A 111 3.92 21.32 -4.45
C ALA A 111 2.44 20.90 -4.33
N ASN A 112 2.01 19.87 -5.06
CA ASN A 112 0.65 19.32 -5.03
C ASN A 112 0.51 18.15 -4.04
N ASN A 113 1.55 17.86 -3.25
CA ASN A 113 1.62 16.70 -2.36
C ASN A 113 1.54 15.36 -3.10
N VAL A 114 2.11 15.29 -4.30
CA VAL A 114 2.25 14.06 -5.08
C VAL A 114 3.68 13.56 -4.96
N ILE A 115 3.84 12.25 -4.75
CA ILE A 115 5.12 11.54 -4.79
C ILE A 115 5.08 10.47 -5.87
N TRP A 116 6.26 10.07 -6.35
CA TRP A 116 6.42 8.78 -7.02
C TRP A 116 7.23 7.84 -6.14
N PHE A 117 6.83 6.58 -6.07
CA PHE A 117 7.57 5.57 -5.32
C PHE A 117 7.55 4.23 -6.04
N VAL A 118 8.62 3.47 -5.91
CA VAL A 118 8.66 2.06 -6.33
C VAL A 118 8.10 1.19 -5.22
N LEU A 119 7.11 0.36 -5.55
CA LEU A 119 6.50 -0.57 -4.61
C LEU A 119 7.52 -1.66 -4.22
N GLY A 120 7.54 -2.04 -2.94
CA GLY A 120 8.42 -3.07 -2.40
C GLY A 120 7.82 -4.47 -2.46
N PRO A 121 8.61 -5.52 -2.15
CA PRO A 121 8.12 -6.89 -2.09
C PRO A 121 6.95 -7.06 -1.10
N GLN A 122 5.99 -7.94 -1.43
CA GLN A 122 4.82 -8.23 -0.58
C GLN A 122 5.19 -8.99 0.70
N VAL A 123 6.28 -9.77 0.65
CA VAL A 123 6.84 -10.46 1.81
C VAL A 123 8.16 -9.78 2.14
N GLN A 124 8.26 -9.26 3.36
CA GLN A 124 9.45 -8.57 3.80
C GLN A 124 10.45 -9.56 4.37
N ALA A 125 11.73 -9.36 4.05
CA ALA A 125 12.76 -10.31 4.45
C ALA A 125 12.87 -10.44 5.98
N HIS A 126 12.70 -9.37 6.75
CA HIS A 126 12.61 -9.36 8.21
C HIS A 126 11.96 -8.03 8.65
N ALA A 127 11.07 -8.06 9.66
CA ALA A 127 10.63 -6.87 10.40
C ALA A 127 11.70 -6.47 11.41
#